data_AF-A0A373LNM9-F1
#
_entry.id   AF-A0A373LNM9-F1
#
_cell.length_a   1.000
_cell.length_b   1.000
_cell.length_c   1.000
_cell.angle_alpha   90.00
_cell.angle_beta   90.00
_cell.angle_gamma   90.00
#
_symmetry.space_group_name_H-M   'P 1'
#
loop_
_entity.id
_entity.type
_entity.pdbx_description
1 polymer ?
#
loop_
_entity_poly.entity_id
_entity_poly.type
_entity_poly.pdbx_seq_one_letter_code
_entity_poly.pdbx_strand_id
1 'polypeptide(L)'
;TIFININGSREDVPEELAHLLDYLKTKTPTDGFTERLEQRVLKIRKDTEWRDDYMTLEMKMDEKYEQGREQGLKEGITKGIEQGIEQGIEQGIEQGIEQGIEQGIEQGIELGIGQGLRVQIQKKLNKGKSISQIADECEESEEVIWKIIRENDWKA
;
A
#
# COMPACT_ATOMS: atom_id res chain seq x y z
N THR A 1 26.85 14.71 -25.35
CA THR A 1 27.56 13.48 -24.91
C THR A 1 28.16 12.81 -26.12
N ILE A 2 29.47 12.52 -26.08
CA ILE A 2 30.19 11.83 -27.16
C ILE A 2 30.28 10.35 -26.78
N PHE A 3 29.86 9.46 -27.68
CA PHE A 3 29.99 8.01 -27.51
C PHE A 3 31.07 7.51 -28.47
N ILE A 4 32.08 6.82 -27.94
CA ILE A 4 33.22 6.32 -28.71
C ILE A 4 33.25 4.80 -28.60
N ASN A 5 33.26 4.10 -29.73
CA ASN A 5 33.43 2.65 -29.78
C ASN A 5 34.89 2.28 -30.09
N ILE A 6 35.64 1.89 -29.06
CA ILE A 6 37.06 1.50 -29.18
C ILE A 6 37.28 0.19 -29.97
N ASN A 7 36.22 -0.60 -30.19
CA ASN A 7 36.26 -1.88 -30.90
C ASN A 7 35.82 -1.77 -32.38
N GLY A 8 35.46 -0.59 -32.86
CA GLY A 8 35.06 -0.38 -34.26
C GLY A 8 36.21 -0.59 -35.27
N SER A 9 35.88 -0.66 -36.57
CA SER A 9 36.86 -0.64 -37.64
C SER A 9 37.70 0.65 -37.60
N ARG A 10 38.91 0.60 -38.15
CA ARG A 10 39.77 1.77 -38.37
C ARG A 10 39.67 2.31 -39.80
N GLU A 11 38.86 1.67 -40.65
CA GLU A 11 38.53 2.18 -41.98
C GLU A 11 37.88 3.56 -41.85
N ASP A 12 38.38 4.53 -42.63
CA ASP A 12 37.98 5.94 -42.61
C ASP A 12 38.19 6.69 -41.29
N VAL A 13 38.95 6.13 -40.35
CA VAL A 13 39.36 6.81 -39.11
C VAL A 13 40.70 7.52 -39.34
N PRO A 14 40.82 8.83 -39.01
CA PRO A 14 42.11 9.52 -39.06
C PRO A 14 43.17 8.79 -38.24
N GLU A 15 44.40 8.72 -38.75
CA GLU A 15 45.51 7.93 -38.17
C GLU A 15 45.77 8.28 -36.69
N GLU A 16 45.79 9.57 -36.35
CA GLU A 16 45.96 10.03 -34.96
C GLU A 16 44.84 9.52 -34.03
N LEU A 17 43.60 9.50 -34.52
CA LEU A 17 42.47 8.99 -33.75
C LEU A 17 42.52 7.46 -33.65
N ALA A 18 42.96 6.76 -34.69
CA ALA A 18 43.16 5.32 -34.65
C ALA A 18 44.17 4.93 -33.56
N HIS A 19 45.31 5.62 -33.48
CA HIS A 19 46.31 5.42 -32.42
C HIS A 19 45.74 5.67 -31.02
N LEU A 20 44.95 6.74 -30.82
CA LEU A 20 44.28 6.98 -29.54
C LEU A 20 43.32 5.85 -29.17
N LEU A 21 42.49 5.38 -30.11
CA LEU A 21 41.54 4.29 -29.86
C LEU A 21 42.26 2.98 -29.53
N ASP A 22 43.35 2.68 -30.22
CA ASP A 22 44.17 1.50 -29.97
C ASP A 22 44.86 1.57 -28.62
N TYR A 23 45.38 2.73 -28.23
CA TYR A 23 45.90 2.95 -26.89
C TYR A 23 44.82 2.79 -25.82
N LEU A 24 43.62 3.34 -26.01
CA LEU A 24 42.52 3.17 -25.05
C LEU A 24 42.13 1.70 -24.86
N LYS A 25 42.21 0.89 -25.93
CA LYS A 25 41.92 -0.54 -25.94
C LYS A 25 43.04 -1.37 -25.31
N THR A 26 44.28 -1.15 -25.73
CA THR A 26 45.44 -2.03 -25.43
C THR A 26 46.31 -1.52 -24.28
N LYS A 27 46.17 -0.25 -23.91
CA LYS A 27 47.05 0.47 -22.97
C LYS A 27 48.52 0.53 -23.42
N THR A 28 48.78 0.28 -24.70
CA THR A 28 50.12 0.34 -25.28
C THR A 28 50.22 1.56 -26.19
N PRO A 29 51.12 2.51 -25.92
CA PRO A 29 51.38 3.63 -26.83
C PRO A 29 51.87 3.14 -28.18
N THR A 30 51.38 3.73 -29.25
CA THR A 30 51.74 3.38 -30.63
C THR A 30 52.29 4.55 -31.43
N ASP A 31 52.22 5.75 -30.88
CA ASP A 31 52.64 6.99 -31.51
C ASP A 31 53.09 8.04 -30.48
N GLY A 32 53.67 9.14 -30.95
CA GLY A 32 54.19 10.18 -30.06
C GLY A 32 53.12 10.86 -29.20
N PHE A 33 51.87 10.91 -29.64
CA PHE A 33 50.78 11.45 -28.82
C PHE A 33 50.42 10.51 -27.66
N THR A 34 50.21 9.22 -27.94
CA THR A 34 49.87 8.22 -26.93
C THR A 34 51.01 7.98 -25.94
N GLU A 35 52.26 8.14 -26.35
CA GLU A 35 53.41 8.09 -25.44
C GLU A 35 53.39 9.24 -24.42
N ARG A 36 53.16 10.47 -24.89
CA ARG A 36 53.04 11.64 -23.99
C ARG A 36 51.84 11.49 -23.05
N LEU A 37 50.74 10.94 -23.56
CA LEU A 37 49.56 10.65 -22.77
C LEU A 37 49.85 9.63 -21.66
N GLU A 38 50.50 8.51 -21.98
CA GLU A 38 50.90 7.48 -20.99
C GLU A 38 51.82 8.06 -19.92
N GLN A 39 52.84 8.85 -20.31
CA GLN A 39 53.72 9.50 -19.32
C GLN A 39 52.95 10.44 -18.38
N ARG A 40 51.97 11.17 -18.91
CA ARG A 40 51.12 12.03 -18.08
C ARG A 40 50.26 11.22 -17.12
N VAL A 41 49.67 10.12 -17.58
CA VAL A 41 48.89 9.17 -16.76
C VAL A 41 49.75 8.55 -15.66
N LEU A 42 50.97 8.10 -15.97
CA LEU A 42 51.90 7.54 -14.99
C LEU A 42 52.29 8.55 -13.91
N LYS A 43 52.48 9.83 -14.28
CA LYS A 43 52.77 10.89 -13.32
C LYS A 43 51.60 11.09 -12.35
N ILE A 44 50.37 11.13 -12.86
CA ILE A 44 49.16 11.28 -12.03
C ILE A 44 48.94 10.04 -11.15
N ARG A 45 49.17 8.83 -11.68
CA ARG A 45 49.05 7.59 -10.90
C ARG A 45 50.01 7.51 -9.72
N LYS A 46 51.18 8.15 -9.82
CA LYS A 46 52.17 8.21 -8.74
C LYS A 46 51.88 9.31 -7.73
N ASP A 47 51.07 10.30 -8.10
CA ASP A 47 50.61 11.35 -7.20
C ASP A 47 49.75 10.73 -6.09
N THR A 48 50.28 10.71 -4.88
CA THR A 48 49.60 10.16 -3.69
C THR A 48 48.54 11.13 -3.18
N GLU A 49 48.81 12.43 -3.22
CA GLU A 49 47.89 13.47 -2.75
C GLU A 49 46.62 13.48 -3.63
N TRP A 50 46.79 13.44 -4.95
CA TRP A 50 45.65 13.36 -5.86
C TRP A 50 44.82 12.09 -5.66
N ARG A 51 45.47 10.95 -5.36
CA ARG A 51 44.75 9.70 -5.05
C ARG A 51 44.00 9.78 -3.73
N ASP A 52 44.61 10.33 -2.69
CA ASP A 52 43.99 10.45 -1.37
C ASP A 52 42.79 11.41 -1.41
N ASP A 53 42.89 12.52 -2.15
CA ASP A 53 41.78 13.45 -2.38
C ASP A 53 40.63 12.77 -3.11
N TYR A 54 40.92 12.00 -4.16
CA TYR A 54 39.91 11.25 -4.91
C TYR A 54 39.21 10.22 -4.04
N MET A 55 39.96 9.40 -3.29
CA MET A 55 39.42 8.41 -2.36
C MET A 55 38.54 9.07 -1.29
N THR A 56 38.98 10.20 -0.74
CA THR A 56 38.21 10.95 0.27
C THR A 56 36.88 11.46 -0.30
N LEU A 57 36.89 11.95 -1.54
CA LEU A 57 35.67 12.39 -2.21
C LEU A 57 34.73 11.22 -2.48
N GLU A 58 35.24 10.10 -2.97
CA GLU A 58 34.48 8.87 -3.23
C GLU A 58 33.84 8.35 -1.93
N MET A 59 34.61 8.23 -0.85
CA MET A 59 34.10 7.83 0.46
C MET A 59 32.99 8.75 0.98
N LYS A 60 33.15 10.08 0.83
CA LYS A 60 32.11 11.04 1.23
C LYS A 60 30.86 10.93 0.38
N MET A 61 30.99 10.58 -0.90
CA MET A 61 29.84 10.36 -1.77
C MET A 61 29.10 9.09 -1.38
N ASP A 62 29.81 8.01 -1.11
CA ASP A 62 29.22 6.74 -0.64
C ASP A 62 28.53 6.92 0.72
N GLU A 63 29.18 7.62 1.66
CA GLU A 63 28.58 7.91 2.96
C GLU A 63 27.28 8.72 2.81
N LYS A 64 27.27 9.76 1.97
CA LYS A 64 26.05 10.55 1.71
C LYS A 64 24.97 9.74 1.02
N TYR A 65 25.35 8.86 0.09
CA TYR A 65 24.41 7.96 -0.58
C TYR A 65 23.75 7.04 0.44
N GLU A 66 24.55 6.44 1.32
CA GLU A 66 24.05 5.52 2.35
C GLU A 66 23.17 6.25 3.37
N GLN A 67 23.56 7.45 3.82
CA GLN A 67 22.73 8.30 4.67
C GLN A 67 21.39 8.63 4.01
N GLY A 68 21.40 9.01 2.72
CA GLY A 68 20.17 9.27 1.96
C GLY A 68 19.29 8.03 1.84
N ARG A 69 19.89 6.86 1.63
CA ARG A 69 19.19 5.56 1.56
C ARG A 69 18.53 5.21 2.88
N GLU A 70 19.26 5.34 3.99
CA GLU A 70 18.73 5.08 5.34
C GLU A 70 17.62 6.05 5.72
N GLN A 71 17.82 7.36 5.45
CA GLN A 71 16.80 8.37 5.71
C GLN A 71 15.54 8.10 4.89
N GLY A 72 15.68 7.83 3.59
CA GLY A 72 14.56 7.52 2.72
C GLY A 72 13.78 6.29 3.18
N LEU A 73 14.49 5.23 3.62
CA LEU A 73 13.85 4.03 4.17
C LEU A 73 13.09 4.33 5.46
N LYS A 74 13.70 5.07 6.39
CA LYS A 74 13.09 5.42 7.67
C LYS A 74 11.84 6.28 7.46
N GLU A 75 11.92 7.30 6.61
CA GLU A 75 10.77 8.15 6.26
C GLU A 75 9.66 7.37 5.57
N GLY A 76 10.01 6.48 4.63
CA GLY A 76 9.06 5.63 3.93
C GLY A 76 8.30 4.70 4.87
N ILE A 77 9.01 4.04 5.80
CA ILE A 77 8.39 3.18 6.82
C ILE A 77 7.48 4.01 7.73
N THR A 78 7.96 5.15 8.22
CA THR A 78 7.20 5.99 9.17
C THR A 78 5.89 6.46 8.52
N LYS A 79 5.98 7.05 7.32
CA LYS A 79 4.81 7.53 6.58
C LYS A 79 3.85 6.40 6.22
N GLY A 80 4.39 5.25 5.78
CA GLY A 80 3.56 4.10 5.42
C GLY A 80 2.78 3.52 6.61
N ILE A 81 3.40 3.44 7.79
CA ILE A 81 2.73 3.00 9.02
C ILE A 81 1.66 4.00 9.45
N GLU A 82 2.01 5.29 9.50
CA GLU A 82 1.08 6.35 9.92
C GLU A 82 -0.17 6.38 9.03
N GLN A 83 0.02 6.41 7.71
CA GLN A 83 -1.09 6.38 6.75
C GLN A 83 -1.90 5.09 6.82
N GLY A 84 -1.24 3.94 6.96
CA GLY A 84 -1.92 2.66 7.05
C GLY A 84 -2.79 2.53 8.30
N ILE A 85 -2.30 3.03 9.45
CA ILE A 85 -3.06 3.04 10.70
C ILE A 85 -4.23 4.02 10.61
N GLU A 86 -3.99 5.24 10.13
CA GLU A 86 -5.04 6.27 10.00
C GLU A 86 -6.19 5.77 9.12
N GLN A 87 -5.88 5.30 7.91
CA GLN A 87 -6.88 4.77 6.97
C GLN A 87 -7.57 3.53 7.52
N GLY A 88 -6.83 2.62 8.15
CA GLY A 88 -7.40 1.40 8.71
C GLY A 88 -8.37 1.66 9.86
N ILE A 89 -8.05 2.62 10.73
CA ILE A 89 -8.93 3.03 11.83
C ILE A 89 -10.17 3.75 11.30
N GLU A 90 -10.00 4.71 10.39
CA GLU A 90 -11.10 5.48 9.81
C GLU A 90 -12.11 4.55 9.13
N GLN A 91 -11.64 3.68 8.21
CA GLN A 91 -12.51 2.73 7.51
C GLN A 91 -13.14 1.71 8.46
N GLY A 92 -12.38 1.20 9.42
CA GLY A 92 -12.88 0.22 10.38
C GLY A 92 -13.96 0.78 11.30
N ILE A 93 -13.82 2.02 11.76
CA ILE A 93 -14.83 2.70 12.58
C ILE A 93 -16.07 3.02 11.75
N GLU A 94 -15.90 3.59 10.55
CA GLU A 94 -17.03 3.96 9.68
C GLU A 94 -17.89 2.73 9.36
N GLN A 95 -17.27 1.66 8.86
CA GLN A 95 -17.97 0.42 8.54
C GLN A 95 -18.60 -0.25 9.77
N GLY A 96 -17.87 -0.27 10.89
CA GLY A 96 -18.36 -0.87 12.13
C GLY A 96 -19.57 -0.14 12.70
N ILE A 97 -19.58 1.20 12.66
CA ILE A 97 -20.71 2.01 13.11
C ILE A 97 -21.90 1.84 12.16
N GLU A 98 -21.69 1.94 10.85
CA GLU A 98 -22.76 1.81 9.85
C GLU A 98 -23.48 0.45 10.00
N GLN A 99 -22.73 -0.64 9.97
CA GLN A 99 -23.28 -1.99 10.12
C GLN A 99 -23.95 -2.20 11.49
N GLY A 100 -23.31 -1.71 12.56
CA GLY A 100 -23.84 -1.85 13.91
C GLY A 100 -25.17 -1.11 14.12
N ILE A 101 -25.29 0.09 13.56
CA ILE A 101 -26.53 0.88 13.62
C ILE A 101 -27.62 0.22 12.77
N GLU A 102 -27.31 -0.15 11.53
CA GLU A 102 -28.28 -0.78 10.63
C GLU A 102 -28.87 -2.05 11.24
N GLN A 103 -28.01 -2.98 11.67
CA GLN A 103 -28.45 -4.23 12.30
C GLN A 103 -29.19 -3.98 13.62
N GLY A 104 -28.72 -3.03 14.44
CA GLY A 104 -29.34 -2.69 15.71
C GLY A 104 -30.75 -2.13 15.55
N ILE A 105 -30.96 -1.27 14.55
CA ILE A 105 -32.27 -0.69 14.22
C ILE A 105 -33.20 -1.77 13.68
N GLU A 106 -32.75 -2.57 12.72
CA GLU A 106 -33.56 -3.62 12.10
C GLU A 106 -34.05 -4.63 13.16
N GLN A 107 -33.13 -5.18 13.95
CA GLN A 107 -33.47 -6.12 15.03
C GLN A 107 -34.35 -5.46 16.10
N GLY A 108 -34.06 -4.21 16.47
CA GLY A 108 -34.84 -3.47 17.45
C GLY A 108 -36.29 -3.25 17.02
N ILE A 109 -36.51 -2.90 15.75
CA ILE A 109 -37.84 -2.72 15.18
C ILE A 109 -38.58 -4.07 15.12
N GLU A 110 -37.95 -5.11 14.59
CA GLU A 110 -38.56 -6.43 14.47
C GLU A 110 -38.99 -7.00 15.83
N LEU A 111 -38.09 -6.96 16.82
CA LEU A 111 -38.39 -7.40 18.19
C LEU A 111 -39.48 -6.53 18.83
N GLY A 112 -39.43 -5.21 18.63
CA GLY A 112 -40.41 -4.28 19.18
C GLY A 112 -41.81 -4.51 18.64
N ILE A 113 -41.95 -4.68 17.31
CA ILE A 113 -43.22 -4.99 16.65
C ILE A 113 -43.74 -6.35 17.14
N GLY A 114 -42.88 -7.38 17.13
CA GLY A 114 -43.27 -8.73 17.56
C GLY A 114 -43.72 -8.79 19.03
N GLN A 115 -43.02 -8.09 19.94
CA GLN A 115 -43.41 -7.98 21.34
C GLN A 115 -44.72 -7.18 21.50
N GLY A 116 -44.87 -6.08 20.75
CA GLY A 116 -46.10 -5.29 20.74
C GLY A 116 -47.32 -6.11 20.33
N LEU A 117 -47.20 -6.89 19.26
CA LEU A 117 -48.24 -7.80 18.78
C LEU A 117 -48.59 -8.85 19.83
N ARG A 118 -47.59 -9.50 20.45
CA ARG A 118 -47.78 -10.46 21.56
C ARG A 118 -48.59 -9.85 22.70
N VAL A 119 -48.24 -8.64 23.14
CA VAL A 119 -48.97 -7.93 24.21
C VAL A 119 -50.42 -7.62 23.82
N GLN A 120 -50.67 -7.24 22.56
CA GLN A 120 -52.04 -6.99 22.09
C GLN A 120 -52.88 -8.27 22.07
N ILE A 121 -52.33 -9.38 21.54
CA ILE A 121 -53.00 -10.68 21.48
C ILE A 121 -53.39 -11.13 22.90
N GLN A 122 -52.44 -11.13 23.85
CA GLN A 122 -52.72 -11.53 25.22
C GLN A 122 -53.82 -10.70 25.87
N LYS A 123 -53.79 -9.37 25.68
CA LYS A 123 -54.82 -8.47 26.22
C LYS A 123 -56.20 -8.76 25.63
N LYS A 124 -56.29 -9.11 24.34
CA LYS A 124 -57.56 -9.43 23.69
C LYS A 124 -58.08 -10.82 24.08
N LEU A 125 -57.20 -11.82 24.24
CA LEU A 125 -57.54 -13.14 24.80
C LEU A 125 -58.11 -13.02 26.21
N ASN A 126 -57.47 -12.23 27.07
CA ASN A 126 -57.96 -11.98 28.44
C ASN A 126 -59.33 -11.29 28.49
N LYS A 127 -59.73 -10.62 27.40
CA LYS A 127 -61.06 -10.01 27.25
C LYS A 127 -62.10 -10.98 26.65
N GLY A 128 -61.72 -12.23 26.39
CA GLY A 128 -62.60 -13.26 25.83
C GLY A 128 -62.91 -13.09 24.34
N LYS A 129 -62.07 -12.37 23.59
CA LYS A 129 -62.25 -12.25 22.12
C LYS A 129 -61.89 -13.56 21.42
N SER A 130 -62.62 -13.89 20.35
CA SER A 130 -62.29 -15.06 19.53
C SER A 130 -61.02 -14.84 18.71
N ILE A 131 -60.37 -15.93 18.30
CA ILE A 131 -59.16 -15.86 17.46
C ILE A 131 -59.41 -15.10 16.16
N SER A 132 -60.58 -15.28 15.54
CA SER A 132 -60.96 -14.56 14.32
C SER A 132 -61.05 -13.05 14.53
N GLN A 133 -61.62 -12.60 15.66
CA GLN A 133 -61.67 -11.18 16.01
C GLN A 133 -60.29 -10.61 16.32
N ILE A 134 -59.40 -11.40 16.92
CA ILE A 134 -58.03 -10.96 17.22
C ILE A 134 -57.22 -10.84 15.93
N ALA A 135 -57.35 -11.79 15.02
CA ALA A 135 -56.71 -11.77 13.71
C ALA A 135 -57.11 -10.53 12.92
N ASP A 136 -58.41 -10.24 12.82
CA ASP A 136 -58.93 -9.05 12.13
C ASP A 136 -58.46 -7.74 12.80
N GLU A 137 -58.55 -7.64 14.13
CA GLU A 137 -58.15 -6.42 14.86
C GLU A 137 -56.64 -6.18 14.94
N CYS A 138 -55.82 -7.20 14.72
CA CYS A 138 -54.36 -7.09 14.66
C CYS A 138 -53.85 -7.07 13.21
N GLU A 139 -54.73 -7.13 12.21
CA GLU A 139 -54.40 -7.20 10.78
C GLU A 139 -53.46 -8.38 10.46
N GLU A 140 -53.65 -9.51 11.14
CA GLU A 140 -52.85 -10.72 11.04
C GLU A 140 -53.70 -11.93 10.65
N SER A 141 -53.08 -13.01 10.18
CA SER A 141 -53.82 -14.24 9.89
C SER A 141 -54.11 -15.05 11.17
N GLU A 142 -55.22 -15.80 11.20
CA GLU A 142 -55.50 -16.70 12.33
C GLU A 142 -54.39 -17.72 12.57
N GLU A 143 -53.68 -18.14 11.52
CA GLU A 143 -52.52 -19.02 11.60
C GLU A 143 -51.37 -18.38 12.40
N VAL A 144 -51.08 -17.10 12.17
CA VAL A 144 -50.06 -16.33 12.91
C VAL A 144 -50.47 -16.19 14.37
N ILE A 145 -51.74 -15.87 14.64
CA ILE A 145 -52.27 -15.78 16.01
C ILE A 145 -52.15 -17.12 16.74
N TRP A 146 -52.54 -18.22 16.10
CA TRP A 146 -52.39 -19.58 16.66
C TRP A 146 -50.93 -19.95 16.91
N LYS A 147 -50.02 -19.60 15.99
CA LYS A 147 -48.59 -19.82 16.16
C LYS A 147 -48.07 -19.08 17.39
N ILE A 148 -48.38 -17.81 17.54
CA ILE A 148 -47.97 -17.00 18.70
C ILE A 148 -48.55 -17.58 20.00
N ILE A 149 -49.82 -17.96 20.02
CA ILE A 149 -50.46 -18.55 21.20
C ILE A 149 -49.75 -19.83 21.64
N ARG A 150 -49.43 -20.71 20.68
CA ARG A 150 -48.69 -21.96 20.94
C ARG A 150 -47.27 -21.70 21.43
N GLU A 151 -46.56 -20.74 20.83
CA GLU A 151 -45.19 -20.38 21.24
C GLU A 151 -45.09 -19.81 22.66
N ASN A 152 -46.17 -19.21 23.18
CA ASN A 152 -46.18 -18.62 24.53
C ASN A 152 -47.01 -19.44 25.54
N ASP A 153 -47.47 -20.64 25.18
CA ASP A 153 -48.32 -21.52 26.01
C ASP A 153 -49.59 -20.83 26.57
N TRP A 154 -50.20 -19.94 25.78
CA TRP A 154 -51.42 -19.23 26.19
C TRP A 154 -52.67 -20.08 25.99
N LYS A 155 -53.64 -19.93 26.91
CA LYS A 155 -54.97 -20.53 26.76
C LYS A 155 -55.82 -19.66 25.85
N ALA A 156 -56.30 -20.25 24.76
CA ALA A 156 -57.16 -19.65 23.75
C ALA A 156 -58.54 -20.30 23.73
#